data_AF-A0A0R1ZI19-F1
#
_entry.id   AF-A0A0R1ZI19-F1
#
_cell.length_a   1.000
_cell.length_b   1.000
_cell.length_c   1.000
_cell.angle_alpha   90.00
_cell.angle_beta   90.00
_cell.angle_gamma   90.00
#
_symmetry.space_group_name_H-M   'P 1'
#
loop_
_entity.id
_entity.type
_entity.pdbx_description
1 polymer ?
#
loop_
_entity_poly.entity_id
_entity_poly.type
_entity_poly.pdbx_seq_one_letter_code
_entity_poly.pdbx_strand_id
1 'polypeptide(L)'
;MAKLAIFKKGEDTPLVTSGDDGKAAITGLSPETAVAAGDYQAALTDGNKYGDKVDVPAFTTLPDYAAKGTAAGKADGDAGKTAADNSSQPQEYQDAYTAAYTPAKAVFDAAQPKPATGIKLQATMSLKVGDTKKPTLAADPADAADAAAVVAATTYKSSDETIATVAADGTITAVAAGTATITATSGTFTGDCKVTVAAAA
;
A
#
# COMPACT_ATOMS: atom_id res chain seq x y z
N MET A 1 18.87 -19.90 48.35
CA MET A 1 17.39 -19.91 48.33
C MET A 1 16.95 -21.06 47.45
N ALA A 2 15.87 -21.75 47.80
CA ALA A 2 15.35 -22.84 46.96
C ALA A 2 14.90 -22.28 45.60
N LYS A 3 15.31 -22.91 44.51
CA LYS A 3 14.95 -22.55 43.13
C LYS A 3 13.90 -23.51 42.59
N LEU A 4 13.10 -23.05 41.62
CA LEU A 4 12.14 -23.88 40.92
C LEU A 4 12.79 -24.46 39.67
N ALA A 5 12.73 -25.78 39.49
CA ALA A 5 13.22 -26.47 38.31
C ALA A 5 12.04 -27.14 37.58
N ILE A 6 11.96 -26.94 36.26
CA ILE A 6 10.95 -27.55 35.40
C ILE A 6 11.61 -28.60 34.52
N PHE A 7 10.97 -29.76 34.40
CA PHE A 7 11.41 -30.93 33.66
C PHE A 7 10.37 -31.28 32.61
N LYS A 8 10.80 -31.86 31.49
CA LYS A 8 9.88 -32.62 30.64
C LYS A 8 9.63 -33.98 31.28
N LYS A 9 8.43 -34.53 31.09
CA LYS A 9 8.06 -35.83 31.66
C LYS A 9 9.09 -36.91 31.34
N GLY A 10 9.58 -37.61 32.37
CA GLY A 10 10.55 -38.69 32.23
C GLY A 10 12.01 -38.23 32.08
N GLU A 11 12.29 -36.93 32.08
CA GLU A 11 13.66 -36.40 32.05
C GLU A 11 14.17 -36.09 33.47
N ASP A 12 15.46 -36.36 33.69
CA ASP A 12 16.15 -36.08 34.96
C ASP A 12 16.96 -34.79 34.95
N THR A 13 17.17 -34.20 33.77
CA THR A 13 17.77 -32.88 33.63
C THR A 13 16.66 -31.84 33.50
N PRO A 14 16.70 -30.72 34.24
CA PRO A 14 15.69 -29.70 34.10
C PRO A 14 15.83 -28.98 32.76
N LEU A 15 14.68 -28.69 32.13
CA LEU A 15 14.57 -27.81 30.97
C LEU A 15 14.94 -26.38 31.33
N VAL A 16 14.51 -25.92 32.51
CA VAL A 16 14.80 -24.58 33.02
C VAL A 16 14.85 -24.61 34.55
N THR A 17 15.77 -23.84 35.13
CA THR A 17 15.80 -23.55 36.57
C THR A 17 15.65 -22.06 36.78
N SER A 18 14.85 -21.67 37.78
CA SER A 18 14.52 -20.27 38.03
C SER A 18 15.74 -19.42 38.35
N GLY A 19 15.69 -18.16 37.94
CA GLY A 19 16.59 -17.13 38.43
C GLY A 19 16.31 -16.76 39.89
N ASP A 20 16.90 -15.66 40.33
CA ASP A 20 16.71 -15.16 41.69
C ASP A 20 15.30 -14.56 41.92
N ASP A 21 14.54 -14.34 40.85
CA ASP A 21 13.14 -13.93 40.89
C ASP A 21 12.17 -15.09 41.16
N GLY A 22 12.68 -16.33 41.25
CA GLY A 22 11.89 -17.53 41.49
C GLY A 22 11.01 -17.97 40.32
N LYS A 23 11.16 -17.36 39.13
CA LYS A 23 10.36 -17.67 37.95
C LYS A 23 11.13 -18.56 36.98
N ALA A 24 10.44 -19.52 36.37
CA ALA A 24 10.96 -20.38 35.33
C ALA A 24 10.03 -20.30 34.11
N ALA A 25 10.60 -20.14 32.91
CA ALA A 25 9.85 -20.02 31.66
C ALA A 25 10.14 -21.21 30.74
N ILE A 26 9.09 -21.88 30.28
CA ILE A 26 9.18 -22.87 29.20
C ILE A 26 9.11 -22.09 27.89
N THR A 27 10.16 -22.16 27.07
CA THR A 27 10.26 -21.43 25.79
C THR A 27 10.22 -22.39 24.60
N GLY A 28 10.00 -21.87 23.40
CA GLY A 28 10.00 -22.66 22.16
C GLY A 28 8.74 -23.48 21.89
N LEU A 29 7.66 -23.24 22.65
CA LEU A 29 6.36 -23.82 22.36
C LEU A 29 5.67 -23.05 21.23
N SER A 30 5.01 -23.79 20.34
CA SER A 30 4.15 -23.18 19.32
C SER A 30 2.96 -22.46 19.97
N PRO A 31 2.45 -21.38 19.37
CA PRO A 31 1.23 -20.69 19.79
C PRO A 31 -0.01 -21.61 19.75
N GLU A 32 -1.06 -21.28 20.52
CA GLU A 32 -2.35 -22.00 20.59
C GLU A 32 -2.23 -23.52 20.78
N THR A 33 -1.18 -23.97 21.45
CA THR A 33 -0.85 -25.37 21.62
C THR A 33 -1.25 -25.82 23.03
N ALA A 34 -2.12 -26.84 23.08
CA ALA A 34 -2.50 -27.48 24.33
C ALA A 34 -1.36 -28.38 24.83
N VAL A 35 -1.01 -28.21 26.10
CA VAL A 35 -0.05 -29.03 26.84
C VAL A 35 -0.83 -29.79 27.90
N ALA A 36 -0.69 -31.12 27.94
CA ALA A 36 -1.43 -31.95 28.87
C ALA A 36 -0.84 -31.87 30.28
N ALA A 37 -1.67 -32.16 31.28
CA ALA A 37 -1.21 -32.25 32.65
C ALA A 37 -0.12 -33.33 32.79
N GLY A 38 0.99 -32.98 33.41
CA GLY A 38 2.13 -33.88 33.61
C GLY A 38 3.03 -34.08 32.40
N ASP A 39 2.82 -33.39 31.27
CA ASP A 39 3.83 -33.30 30.19
C ASP A 39 5.09 -32.58 30.65
N TYR A 40 4.92 -31.66 31.62
CA TYR A 40 5.98 -31.04 32.39
C TYR A 40 5.81 -31.34 33.87
N GLN A 41 6.93 -31.39 34.58
CA GLN A 41 6.97 -31.58 36.03
C GLN A 41 7.81 -30.48 36.67
N ALA A 42 7.47 -30.09 37.89
CA ALA A 42 8.17 -29.08 38.67
C ALA A 42 8.72 -29.68 39.96
N ALA A 43 9.93 -29.26 40.35
CA ALA A 43 10.50 -29.60 41.65
C ALA A 43 11.28 -28.39 42.21
N LEU A 44 11.36 -28.29 43.53
CA LEU A 44 12.27 -27.34 44.18
C LEU A 44 13.68 -27.93 44.26
N THR A 45 14.70 -27.06 44.16
CA THR A 45 16.11 -27.44 44.30
C THR A 45 16.86 -26.49 45.22
N ASP A 46 17.82 -27.02 45.98
CA ASP A 46 18.80 -26.23 46.75
C ASP A 46 20.06 -25.89 45.94
N GLY A 47 20.15 -26.34 44.68
CA GLY A 47 21.32 -26.23 43.82
C GLY A 47 22.13 -27.52 43.68
N ASN A 48 21.91 -28.49 44.56
CA ASN A 48 22.62 -29.78 44.56
C ASN A 48 21.68 -30.98 44.38
N LYS A 49 20.43 -30.89 44.87
CA LYS A 49 19.42 -31.94 44.77
C LYS A 49 18.05 -31.37 44.39
N TYR A 50 17.18 -32.24 43.88
CA TYR A 50 15.78 -31.93 43.59
C TYR A 50 14.87 -32.61 44.63
N GLY A 51 13.80 -31.92 45.03
CA GLY A 51 12.69 -32.53 45.75
C GLY A 51 11.80 -33.37 44.83
N ASP A 52 10.68 -33.84 45.37
CA ASP A 52 9.71 -34.61 44.60
C ASP A 52 9.19 -33.81 43.40
N LYS A 53 9.14 -34.47 42.25
CA LYS A 53 8.58 -33.90 41.02
C LYS A 53 7.06 -33.95 41.08
N VAL A 54 6.41 -32.82 40.83
CA VAL A 54 4.96 -32.68 40.77
C VAL A 54 4.55 -32.30 39.35
N ASP A 55 3.49 -32.94 38.85
CA ASP A 55 2.94 -32.63 37.53
C ASP A 55 2.48 -31.17 37.43
N VAL A 56 2.92 -30.48 36.37
CA VAL A 56 2.39 -29.17 36.00
C VAL A 56 0.99 -29.38 35.42
N PRO A 57 -0.03 -28.61 35.87
CA PRO A 57 -1.38 -28.68 35.30
C PRO A 57 -1.41 -28.42 33.79
N ALA A 58 -2.46 -28.89 33.11
CA ALA A 58 -2.65 -28.60 31.70
C ALA A 58 -2.76 -27.09 31.45
N PHE A 59 -2.20 -26.63 30.33
CA PHE A 59 -2.29 -25.23 29.89
C PHE A 59 -2.29 -25.15 28.36
N THR A 60 -2.72 -24.02 27.82
CA THR A 60 -2.63 -23.72 26.39
C THR A 60 -1.76 -22.50 26.20
N THR A 61 -0.81 -22.55 25.27
CA THR A 61 -0.03 -21.37 24.91
C THR A 61 -0.91 -20.29 24.30
N LEU A 62 -0.52 -19.04 24.49
CA LEU A 62 -1.27 -17.91 23.94
C LEU A 62 -1.22 -17.91 22.40
N PRO A 63 -2.17 -17.22 21.75
CA PRO A 63 -2.09 -16.94 20.33
C PRO A 63 -0.84 -16.18 19.92
N ASP A 64 -0.46 -16.35 18.67
CA ASP A 64 0.49 -15.45 18.01
C ASP A 64 -0.24 -14.16 17.65
N TYR A 65 -0.27 -13.23 18.61
CA TYR A 65 -0.97 -11.97 18.45
C TYR A 65 -0.35 -11.11 17.33
N ALA A 66 0.96 -11.19 17.11
CA ALA A 66 1.62 -10.50 15.99
C ALA A 66 1.15 -11.05 14.64
N ALA A 67 1.14 -12.37 14.46
CA ALA A 67 0.69 -12.98 13.21
C ALA A 67 -0.80 -12.71 12.96
N LYS A 68 -1.65 -12.82 13.98
CA LYS A 68 -3.08 -12.49 13.87
C LYS A 68 -3.30 -11.03 13.53
N GLY A 69 -2.59 -10.11 14.17
CA GLY A 69 -2.64 -8.68 13.88
C GLY A 69 -2.25 -8.38 12.44
N THR A 70 -1.12 -8.92 11.99
CA THR A 70 -0.63 -8.79 10.61
C THR A 70 -1.67 -9.27 9.60
N ALA A 71 -2.25 -10.44 9.81
CA ALA A 71 -3.25 -11.02 8.91
C ALA A 71 -4.51 -10.15 8.82
N ALA A 72 -5.03 -9.70 9.97
CA ALA A 72 -6.21 -8.85 10.03
C ALA A 72 -5.96 -7.47 9.38
N GLY A 73 -4.86 -6.82 9.73
CA GLY A 73 -4.49 -5.51 9.19
C GLY A 73 -4.32 -5.54 7.68
N LYS A 74 -3.64 -6.56 7.15
CA LYS A 74 -3.50 -6.76 5.72
C LYS A 74 -4.87 -6.98 5.05
N ALA A 75 -5.71 -7.84 5.61
CA ALA A 75 -7.03 -8.12 5.03
C ALA A 75 -7.93 -6.88 4.97
N ASP A 76 -7.93 -6.06 6.02
CA ASP A 76 -8.73 -4.83 6.05
C ASP A 76 -8.16 -3.75 5.11
N GLY A 77 -6.83 -3.62 5.02
CA GLY A 77 -6.16 -2.72 4.10
C GLY A 77 -6.38 -3.09 2.63
N ASP A 78 -6.23 -4.38 2.28
CA ASP A 78 -6.48 -4.91 0.93
C ASP A 78 -7.95 -4.74 0.52
N ALA A 79 -8.88 -4.81 1.47
CA ALA A 79 -10.31 -4.58 1.26
C ALA A 79 -10.69 -3.09 1.26
N GLY A 80 -9.74 -2.18 1.48
CA GLY A 80 -9.99 -0.74 1.52
C GLY A 80 -10.84 -0.27 2.69
N LYS A 81 -11.00 -1.08 3.75
CA LYS A 81 -11.81 -0.72 4.91
C LYS A 81 -11.15 0.38 5.72
N THR A 82 -11.95 1.05 6.55
CA THR A 82 -11.41 1.86 7.65
C THR A 82 -10.71 0.95 8.66
N ALA A 83 -9.64 1.45 9.28
CA ALA A 83 -8.94 0.69 10.32
C ALA A 83 -9.90 0.27 11.45
N ALA A 84 -9.83 -0.99 11.85
CA ALA A 84 -10.63 -1.52 12.95
C ALA A 84 -10.16 -0.95 14.30
N ASP A 85 -11.10 -0.75 15.23
CA ASP A 85 -10.76 -0.51 16.64
C ASP A 85 -10.31 -1.82 17.28
N ASN A 86 -9.01 -1.90 17.56
CA ASN A 86 -8.35 -3.05 18.15
C ASN A 86 -7.79 -2.74 19.56
N SER A 87 -8.29 -1.70 20.22
CA SER A 87 -7.83 -1.27 21.55
C SER A 87 -8.01 -2.34 22.65
N SER A 88 -8.90 -3.32 22.43
CA SER A 88 -9.10 -4.48 23.31
C SER A 88 -8.07 -5.61 23.08
N GLN A 89 -7.27 -5.55 22.02
CA GLN A 89 -6.25 -6.53 21.70
C GLN A 89 -4.92 -6.21 22.40
N PRO A 90 -4.03 -7.20 22.62
CA PRO A 90 -2.69 -6.94 23.14
C PRO A 90 -1.90 -5.96 22.26
N GLN A 91 -0.98 -5.19 22.85
CA GLN A 91 -0.18 -4.19 22.12
C GLN A 91 0.51 -4.77 20.88
N GLU A 92 1.07 -5.98 21.00
CA GLU A 92 1.73 -6.68 19.89
C GLU A 92 0.79 -6.92 18.69
N TYR A 93 -0.49 -7.21 18.93
CA TYR A 93 -1.49 -7.30 17.87
C TYR A 93 -1.75 -5.93 17.23
N GLN A 94 -1.91 -4.88 18.05
CA GLN A 94 -2.22 -3.53 17.57
C GLN A 94 -1.09 -2.99 16.68
N ASP A 95 0.16 -3.20 17.10
CA ASP A 95 1.35 -2.81 16.36
C ASP A 95 1.43 -3.56 15.02
N ALA A 96 1.28 -4.89 15.06
CA ALA A 96 1.34 -5.74 13.87
C ALA A 96 0.20 -5.44 12.88
N TYR A 97 -1.01 -5.20 13.39
CA TYR A 97 -2.16 -4.76 12.60
C TYR A 97 -1.84 -3.45 11.88
N THR A 98 -1.37 -2.43 12.60
CA THR A 98 -1.10 -1.10 12.03
C THR A 98 0.01 -1.15 10.99
N ALA A 99 1.07 -1.92 11.26
CA ALA A 99 2.19 -2.13 10.35
C ALA A 99 1.76 -2.80 9.03
N ALA A 100 0.83 -3.75 9.08
CA ALA A 100 0.31 -4.45 7.89
C ALA A 100 -0.78 -3.65 7.15
N TYR A 101 -1.66 -2.98 7.89
CA TYR A 101 -2.78 -2.21 7.33
C TYR A 101 -2.31 -1.01 6.50
N THR A 102 -1.35 -0.23 7.01
CA THR A 102 -0.92 1.03 6.37
C THR A 102 -0.46 0.85 4.92
N PRO A 103 0.52 -0.04 4.61
CA PRO A 103 0.95 -0.25 3.23
C PRO A 103 -0.14 -0.91 2.36
N ALA A 104 -0.93 -1.84 2.90
CA ALA A 104 -2.02 -2.50 2.15
C ALA A 104 -3.09 -1.48 1.73
N LYS A 105 -3.50 -0.61 2.66
CA LYS A 105 -4.46 0.47 2.39
C LYS A 105 -3.92 1.48 1.38
N ALA A 106 -2.64 1.81 1.45
CA ALA A 106 -2.00 2.69 0.47
C ALA A 106 -2.00 2.09 -0.94
N VAL A 107 -1.79 0.79 -1.07
CA VAL A 107 -1.90 0.07 -2.37
C VAL A 107 -3.34 0.10 -2.88
N PHE A 108 -4.32 -0.17 -2.01
CA PHE A 108 -5.73 -0.07 -2.38
C PHE A 108 -6.10 1.34 -2.87
N ASP A 109 -5.71 2.37 -2.14
CA ASP A 109 -6.00 3.78 -2.48
C ASP A 109 -5.26 4.24 -3.74
N ALA A 110 -4.08 3.68 -4.02
CA ALA A 110 -3.36 3.93 -5.25
C ALA A 110 -4.03 3.28 -6.46
N ALA A 111 -4.68 2.12 -6.27
CA ALA A 111 -5.42 1.40 -7.30
C ALA A 111 -6.82 1.98 -7.57
N GLN A 112 -7.36 2.80 -6.67
CA GLN A 112 -8.64 3.47 -6.92
C GLN A 112 -8.53 4.40 -8.13
N PRO A 113 -9.50 4.38 -9.05
CA PRO A 113 -9.47 5.21 -10.24
C PRO A 113 -9.59 6.69 -9.81
N LYS A 114 -8.53 7.46 -10.01
CA LYS A 114 -8.45 8.88 -9.63
C LYS A 114 -8.94 9.76 -10.78
N PRO A 115 -9.62 10.88 -10.50
CA PRO A 115 -10.01 11.80 -11.56
C PRO A 115 -8.77 12.44 -12.18
N ALA A 116 -8.92 12.90 -13.41
CA ALA A 116 -7.94 13.70 -14.09
C ALA A 116 -7.77 15.03 -13.37
N THR A 117 -6.53 15.45 -13.26
CA THR A 117 -6.13 16.73 -12.65
C THR A 117 -5.64 17.74 -13.68
N GLY A 118 -5.60 17.35 -14.96
CA GLY A 118 -5.16 18.20 -16.06
C GLY A 118 -5.32 17.55 -17.43
N ILE A 119 -4.82 18.26 -18.44
CA ILE A 119 -4.61 17.75 -19.80
C ILE A 119 -3.16 17.99 -20.22
N LYS A 120 -2.60 17.08 -21.02
CA LYS A 120 -1.29 17.23 -21.68
C LYS A 120 -1.50 17.34 -23.19
N LEU A 121 -1.33 18.56 -23.71
CA LEU A 121 -1.29 18.81 -25.15
C LEU A 121 0.17 18.80 -25.64
N GLN A 122 0.39 18.34 -26.88
CA GLN A 122 1.68 18.48 -27.55
C GLN A 122 2.13 19.95 -27.56
N ALA A 123 3.29 20.24 -26.98
CA ALA A 123 3.72 21.63 -26.76
C ALA A 123 4.09 22.39 -28.04
N THR A 124 4.63 21.71 -29.05
CA THR A 124 5.07 22.34 -30.31
C THR A 124 4.81 21.47 -31.53
N MET A 125 4.57 22.12 -32.67
CA MET A 125 4.41 21.48 -33.98
C MET A 125 5.08 22.31 -35.06
N SER A 126 5.64 21.64 -36.06
CA SER A 126 6.17 22.27 -37.27
C SER A 126 5.50 21.67 -38.49
N LEU A 127 4.89 22.53 -39.30
CA LEU A 127 4.08 22.17 -40.46
C LEU A 127 4.53 23.01 -41.67
N LYS A 128 4.26 22.55 -42.88
CA LYS A 128 4.32 23.39 -44.08
C LYS A 128 2.93 23.90 -44.41
N VAL A 129 2.85 25.03 -45.12
CA VAL A 129 1.57 25.53 -45.65
C VAL A 129 0.84 24.41 -46.42
N GLY A 130 -0.43 24.19 -46.08
CA GLY A 130 -1.28 23.13 -46.63
C GLY A 130 -1.29 21.83 -45.83
N ASP A 131 -0.35 21.61 -44.90
CA ASP A 131 -0.34 20.40 -44.08
C ASP A 131 -1.50 20.40 -43.08
N THR A 132 -2.00 19.20 -42.79
CA THR A 132 -2.97 18.94 -41.73
C THR A 132 -2.43 17.92 -40.75
N LYS A 133 -2.55 18.20 -39.44
CA LYS A 133 -2.06 17.31 -38.40
C LYS A 133 -2.82 17.51 -37.10
N LYS A 134 -3.06 16.42 -36.38
CA LYS A 134 -3.66 16.45 -35.05
C LYS A 134 -2.56 16.36 -33.97
N PRO A 135 -2.55 17.25 -32.96
CA PRO A 135 -1.62 17.17 -31.84
C PRO A 135 -1.97 15.96 -30.95
N THR A 136 -0.98 15.42 -30.25
CA THR A 136 -1.26 14.45 -29.18
C THR A 136 -1.91 15.15 -27.99
N LEU A 137 -3.04 14.63 -27.51
CA LEU A 137 -3.74 15.10 -26.32
C LEU A 137 -4.06 13.90 -25.43
N ALA A 138 -3.80 14.03 -24.13
CA ALA A 138 -4.18 13.06 -23.10
C ALA A 138 -4.63 13.77 -21.82
N ALA A 139 -5.39 13.09 -20.97
CA ALA A 139 -5.60 13.52 -19.59
C ALA A 139 -4.32 13.36 -18.74
N ASP A 140 -4.25 14.05 -17.61
CA ASP A 140 -3.16 13.95 -16.65
C ASP A 140 -3.70 13.64 -15.23
N PRO A 141 -3.38 12.48 -14.64
CA PRO A 141 -2.61 11.37 -15.23
C PRO A 141 -3.38 10.65 -16.35
N ALA A 142 -2.66 9.92 -17.20
CA ALA A 142 -3.24 9.29 -18.39
C ALA A 142 -4.19 8.13 -18.08
N ASP A 143 -4.03 7.50 -16.91
CA ASP A 143 -4.85 6.42 -16.37
C ASP A 143 -5.99 6.92 -15.47
N ALA A 144 -6.29 8.23 -15.51
CA ALA A 144 -7.41 8.79 -14.78
C ALA A 144 -8.74 8.12 -15.14
N ALA A 145 -9.61 7.97 -14.14
CA ALA A 145 -10.93 7.34 -14.22
C ALA A 145 -11.80 7.91 -15.34
N ASP A 146 -11.73 9.22 -15.51
CA ASP A 146 -12.51 10.06 -16.42
C ASP A 146 -11.67 10.56 -17.60
N ALA A 147 -10.48 9.97 -17.84
CA ALA A 147 -9.56 10.40 -18.90
C ALA A 147 -10.24 10.53 -20.27
N ALA A 148 -11.05 9.52 -20.65
CA ALA A 148 -11.78 9.54 -21.91
C ALA A 148 -12.81 10.68 -21.99
N ALA A 149 -13.51 10.97 -20.89
CA ALA A 149 -14.48 12.06 -20.83
C ALA A 149 -13.79 13.43 -20.91
N VAL A 150 -12.68 13.61 -20.20
CA VAL A 150 -11.89 14.85 -20.23
C VAL A 150 -11.34 15.13 -21.63
N VAL A 151 -10.78 14.11 -22.30
CA VAL A 151 -10.29 14.26 -23.68
C VAL A 151 -11.44 14.56 -24.65
N ALA A 152 -12.57 13.84 -24.54
CA ALA A 152 -13.72 14.04 -25.42
C ALA A 152 -14.39 15.42 -25.25
N ALA A 153 -14.35 16.00 -24.05
CA ALA A 153 -14.90 17.33 -23.76
C ALA A 153 -13.98 18.49 -24.17
N THR A 154 -12.79 18.20 -24.71
CA THR A 154 -11.80 19.23 -25.04
C THR A 154 -12.22 20.04 -26.27
N THR A 155 -12.15 21.36 -26.12
CA THR A 155 -12.37 22.34 -27.20
C THR A 155 -11.06 23.01 -27.56
N TYR A 156 -10.95 23.55 -28.78
CA TYR A 156 -9.71 24.15 -29.29
C TYR A 156 -9.96 25.55 -29.82
N LYS A 157 -8.95 26.41 -29.71
CA LYS A 157 -8.94 27.75 -30.29
C LYS A 157 -7.57 28.10 -30.82
N SER A 158 -7.52 28.75 -31.98
CA SER A 158 -6.30 29.37 -32.50
C SER A 158 -6.13 30.81 -32.00
N SER A 159 -4.88 31.21 -31.76
CA SER A 159 -4.51 32.61 -31.56
C SER A 159 -4.59 33.41 -32.86
N ASP A 160 -4.35 32.77 -34.01
CA ASP A 160 -4.34 33.39 -35.33
C ASP A 160 -4.75 32.38 -36.42
N GLU A 161 -6.03 32.45 -36.82
CA GLU A 161 -6.61 31.59 -37.86
C GLU A 161 -6.10 31.89 -39.28
N THR A 162 -5.41 33.02 -39.48
CA THR A 162 -4.77 33.33 -40.77
C THR A 162 -3.47 32.55 -40.98
N ILE A 163 -2.88 32.04 -39.88
CA ILE A 163 -1.65 31.23 -39.88
C ILE A 163 -1.98 29.75 -39.71
N ALA A 164 -2.83 29.40 -38.73
CA ALA A 164 -3.26 28.03 -38.51
C ALA A 164 -4.69 27.98 -37.96
N THR A 165 -5.54 27.16 -38.58
CA THR A 165 -6.90 26.89 -38.10
C THR A 165 -6.94 25.56 -37.34
N VAL A 166 -7.92 25.39 -36.46
CA VAL A 166 -8.15 24.14 -35.73
C VAL A 166 -9.63 23.75 -35.80
N ALA A 167 -9.90 22.52 -36.18
CA ALA A 167 -11.25 21.97 -36.23
C ALA A 167 -11.72 21.50 -34.84
N ALA A 168 -13.01 21.22 -34.70
CA ALA A 168 -13.60 20.79 -33.43
C ALA A 168 -13.01 19.47 -32.90
N ASP A 169 -12.50 18.61 -33.79
CA ASP A 169 -11.82 17.36 -33.42
C ASP A 169 -10.34 17.56 -33.04
N GLY A 170 -9.84 18.80 -33.04
CA GLY A 170 -8.45 19.16 -32.77
C GLY A 170 -7.51 19.06 -33.97
N THR A 171 -8.00 18.77 -35.17
CA THR A 171 -7.17 18.74 -36.38
C THR A 171 -6.73 20.16 -36.75
N ILE A 172 -5.42 20.40 -36.82
CA ILE A 172 -4.82 21.69 -37.16
C ILE A 172 -4.50 21.73 -38.65
N THR A 173 -4.86 22.81 -39.33
CA THR A 173 -4.52 23.07 -40.75
C THR A 173 -3.59 24.28 -40.83
N ALA A 174 -2.44 24.12 -41.49
CA ALA A 174 -1.49 25.19 -41.72
C ALA A 174 -1.91 26.04 -42.92
N VAL A 175 -2.20 27.33 -42.70
CA VAL A 175 -2.76 28.25 -43.70
C VAL A 175 -1.68 29.13 -44.34
N ALA A 176 -0.81 29.73 -43.54
CA ALA A 176 0.24 30.63 -44.01
C ALA A 176 1.50 30.52 -43.16
N ALA A 177 2.66 30.89 -43.73
CA ALA A 177 3.92 30.88 -43.00
C ALA A 177 3.87 31.84 -41.80
N GLY A 178 4.31 31.38 -40.63
CA GLY A 178 4.19 32.15 -39.40
C GLY A 178 4.19 31.27 -38.15
N THR A 179 3.68 31.81 -37.04
CA THR A 179 3.48 31.07 -35.79
C THR A 179 2.13 31.40 -35.19
N ALA A 180 1.39 30.37 -34.78
CA ALA A 180 0.15 30.49 -34.04
C ALA A 180 0.19 29.57 -32.82
N THR A 181 -0.53 29.92 -31.76
CA THR A 181 -0.72 29.06 -30.60
C THR A 181 -2.12 28.48 -30.65
N ILE A 182 -2.23 27.16 -30.56
CA ILE A 182 -3.50 26.46 -30.39
C ILE A 182 -3.66 26.15 -28.91
N THR A 183 -4.74 26.66 -28.31
CA THR A 183 -5.10 26.38 -26.91
C THR A 183 -6.20 25.32 -26.89
N ALA A 184 -5.98 24.25 -26.15
CA ALA A 184 -6.96 23.23 -25.82
C ALA A 184 -7.54 23.50 -24.42
N THR A 185 -8.85 23.37 -24.26
CA THR A 185 -9.55 23.61 -22.99
C THR A 185 -10.56 22.51 -22.71
N SER A 186 -10.49 21.91 -21.52
CA SER A 186 -11.46 20.95 -21.00
C SER A 186 -11.84 21.31 -19.58
N GLY A 187 -13.03 21.91 -19.40
CA GLY A 187 -13.44 22.50 -18.14
C GLY A 187 -12.48 23.60 -17.68
N THR A 188 -11.80 23.39 -16.54
CA THR A 188 -10.78 24.29 -16.00
C THR A 188 -9.36 23.99 -16.48
N PHE A 189 -9.15 22.89 -17.20
CA PHE A 189 -7.84 22.49 -17.67
C PHE A 189 -7.52 23.12 -19.02
N THR A 190 -6.30 23.61 -19.17
CA THR A 190 -5.81 24.20 -20.42
C THR A 190 -4.45 23.63 -20.83
N GLY A 191 -4.17 23.65 -22.12
CA GLY A 191 -2.85 23.30 -22.66
C GLY A 191 -2.60 24.03 -23.97
N ASP A 192 -1.37 24.48 -24.19
CA ASP A 192 -0.99 25.26 -25.37
C ASP A 192 -0.05 24.47 -26.28
N CYS A 193 -0.29 24.57 -27.59
CA CYS A 193 0.53 24.02 -28.65
C CYS A 193 1.00 25.16 -29.56
N LYS A 194 2.30 25.44 -29.57
CA LYS A 194 2.90 26.41 -30.50
C LYS A 194 3.11 25.75 -31.87
N VAL A 195 2.38 26.22 -32.87
CA VAL A 195 2.46 25.78 -34.25
C VAL A 195 3.34 26.75 -35.04
N THR A 196 4.42 26.25 -35.62
CA THR A 196 5.27 27.01 -36.56
C THR A 196 5.03 26.48 -37.97
N VAL A 197 4.59 27.38 -38.86
CA VAL A 197 4.31 27.06 -40.26
C VAL A 197 5.42 27.61 -41.13
N ALA A 198 6.07 26.73 -41.89
CA ALA A 198 7.03 27.10 -42.93
C ALA A 198 6.32 27.24 -44.29
N ALA A 199 6.92 28.00 -45.21
CA ALA A 199 6.43 28.10 -46.57
C ALA A 199 6.33 26.71 -47.24
N ALA A 200 5.38 26.55 -48.15
CA ALA A 200 5.32 25.38 -49.01
C ALA A 200 6.64 25.27 -49.81
N ALA A 201 7.11 24.03 -50.00
CA ALA A 201 8.28 23.75 -50.82
C ALA A 201 7.93 23.77 -52.31
#